data_AF-A0A9D7TW85-F1
#
_entry.id   AF-A0A9D7TW85-F1
#
_cell.length_a   1.000
_cell.length_b   1.000
_cell.length_c   1.000
_cell.angle_alpha   90.00
_cell.angle_beta   90.00
_cell.angle_gamma   90.00
#
_symmetry.space_group_name_H-M   'P 1'
#
loop_
_entity.id
_entity.type
_entity.pdbx_description
1 polymer ?
#
loop_
_entity_poly.entity_id
_entity_poly.type
_entity_poly.pdbx_seq_one_letter_code
_entity_poly.pdbx_strand_id
1 'polypeptide(L)'
;MLDVDYFDNNNVLAVGSDGGIAKSTDGGTNWTYGPFTYTNPQGFVTKSTFNDVHYVTATVAYAVGDRGAMAKTTDGGALWTFINNPLFPGGKNINACWFWMPIKDI
;
A
#
# COMPACT_ATOMS: atom_id res chain seq x y z
N MET A 1 3.82 2.48 -12.13
CA MET A 1 2.63 2.70 -11.28
C MET A 1 1.58 1.75 -11.78
N LEU A 2 1.04 0.92 -10.89
CA LEU A 2 -0.02 -0.05 -11.21
C LEU A 2 -1.36 0.43 -10.68
N ASP A 3 -1.36 1.18 -9.59
CA ASP A 3 -2.56 1.79 -9.02
C ASP A 3 -2.24 3.09 -8.25
N VAL A 4 -3.28 3.91 -8.05
CA VAL A 4 -3.26 5.18 -7.32
C VAL A 4 -4.58 5.39 -6.59
N ASP A 5 -4.51 5.84 -5.33
CA ASP A 5 -5.70 6.18 -4.54
C ASP A 5 -5.56 7.54 -3.85
N TYR A 6 -6.68 8.24 -3.76
CA TYR A 6 -6.81 9.58 -3.20
C TYR A 6 -7.65 9.51 -1.93
N PHE A 7 -7.11 9.98 -0.81
CA PHE A 7 -7.92 10.20 0.39
C PHE A 7 -8.71 11.52 0.31
N ASP A 8 -8.06 12.57 -0.19
CA ASP A 8 -8.63 13.89 -0.45
C ASP A 8 -7.89 14.54 -1.64
N ASN A 9 -8.13 15.84 -1.90
CA ASN A 9 -7.52 16.55 -3.02
C ASN A 9 -5.99 16.68 -2.94
N ASN A 10 -5.39 16.42 -1.78
CA ASN A 10 -3.96 16.62 -1.54
C ASN A 10 -3.22 15.31 -1.28
N ASN A 11 -3.84 14.38 -0.55
CA ASN A 11 -3.22 13.16 -0.07
C ASN A 11 -3.43 12.01 -1.04
N VAL A 12 -2.34 11.60 -1.69
CA VAL A 12 -2.35 10.58 -2.75
C VAL A 12 -1.30 9.51 -2.45
N LEU A 13 -1.67 8.24 -2.64
CA LEU A 13 -0.74 7.11 -2.65
C LEU A 13 -0.72 6.49 -4.03
N ALA A 14 0.46 6.04 -4.45
CA ALA A 14 0.64 5.28 -5.68
C ALA A 14 1.54 4.08 -5.42
N VAL A 15 1.27 2.97 -6.09
CA VAL A 15 2.03 1.72 -5.93
C VAL A 15 2.48 1.13 -7.26
N GLY A 16 3.44 0.21 -7.22
CA GLY A 16 3.88 -0.52 -8.40
C GLY A 16 4.94 -1.59 -8.15
N SER A 17 5.74 -1.86 -9.17
CA SER A 17 6.79 -2.88 -9.17
C SER A 17 7.94 -2.58 -8.21
N ASP A 18 8.72 -3.61 -7.88
CA ASP A 18 9.95 -3.52 -7.07
C ASP A 18 9.77 -2.82 -5.70
N GLY A 19 8.64 -3.08 -5.04
CA GLY A 19 8.30 -2.47 -3.76
C GLY A 19 7.89 -1.01 -3.89
N GLY A 20 7.63 -0.52 -5.10
CA GLY A 20 7.36 0.89 -5.35
C GLY A 20 6.14 1.37 -4.58
N ILE A 21 6.35 2.31 -3.65
CA ILE A 21 5.32 3.09 -2.98
C ILE A 21 5.72 4.56 -3.07
N ALA A 22 4.79 5.40 -3.49
CA ALA A 22 4.97 6.85 -3.57
C ALA A 22 3.80 7.56 -2.88
N LYS A 23 4.10 8.74 -2.32
CA LYS A 23 3.13 9.61 -1.66
C LYS A 23 3.21 11.03 -2.21
N SER A 24 2.06 11.65 -2.43
CA SER A 24 1.94 13.10 -2.64
C SER A 24 1.09 13.73 -1.53
N THR A 25 1.40 14.99 -1.21
CA THR A 25 0.64 15.83 -0.28
C THR A 25 0.18 17.13 -0.93
N ASP A 26 0.25 17.22 -2.26
CA ASP A 26 -0.10 18.38 -3.08
C ASP A 26 -0.84 17.98 -4.36
N GLY A 27 -1.68 16.93 -4.25
CA GLY A 27 -2.60 16.51 -5.30
C GLY A 27 -1.93 15.80 -6.47
N GLY A 28 -0.73 15.27 -6.27
CA GLY A 28 0.07 14.59 -7.29
C GLY A 28 1.01 15.51 -8.06
N THR A 29 1.22 16.76 -7.61
CA THR A 29 2.17 17.69 -8.23
C THR A 29 3.61 17.28 -7.93
N ASN A 30 3.90 16.94 -6.66
CA ASN A 30 5.18 16.41 -6.21
C ASN A 30 4.98 15.08 -5.47
N TRP A 31 5.99 14.22 -5.57
CA TRP A 31 5.94 12.87 -5.02
C TRP A 31 7.19 12.56 -4.20
N THR A 32 6.99 11.99 -3.02
CA THR A 32 8.04 11.30 -2.28
C THR A 32 7.96 9.81 -2.60
N TYR A 33 9.04 9.24 -3.12
CA TYR A 33 9.13 7.83 -3.48
C TYR A 33 10.10 7.09 -2.57
N GLY A 34 9.72 5.88 -2.14
CA GLY A 34 10.60 4.97 -1.41
C GLY A 34 10.21 3.51 -1.68
N PRO A 35 11.14 2.65 -2.14
CA PRO A 35 10.84 1.24 -2.30
C PRO A 35 10.63 0.60 -0.92
N PHE A 36 9.45 0.05 -0.69
CA PHE A 36 9.16 -0.75 0.48
C PHE A 36 9.81 -2.12 0.36
N THR A 37 10.55 -2.50 1.40
CA THR A 37 11.14 -3.83 1.54
C THR A 37 10.65 -4.49 2.81
N TYR A 38 10.50 -5.81 2.77
CA TYR A 38 10.27 -6.61 3.97
C TYR A 38 11.14 -7.86 3.94
N THR A 39 11.43 -8.40 5.12
CA THR A 39 12.16 -9.67 5.26
C THR A 39 11.15 -10.80 5.34
N ASN A 40 11.24 -11.78 4.43
CA ASN A 40 10.37 -12.96 4.48
C ASN A 40 10.79 -13.91 5.63
N PRO A 41 9.97 -14.93 5.98
CA PRO A 41 10.28 -15.89 7.05
C PRO A 41 11.60 -16.65 6.87
N GLN A 42 12.12 -16.72 5.65
CA GLN A 42 13.40 -17.34 5.32
C GLN A 42 14.60 -16.38 5.48
N GLY A 43 14.37 -15.13 5.87
CA GLY A 43 15.41 -14.13 6.10
C GLY A 43 15.82 -13.33 4.86
N PHE A 44 15.14 -13.51 3.72
CA PHE A 44 15.46 -12.75 2.50
C PHE A 44 14.70 -11.43 2.45
N VAL A 45 15.44 -10.35 2.15
CA VAL A 45 14.85 -9.04 1.83
C VAL A 45 14.15 -9.11 0.48
N THR A 46 12.86 -8.79 0.47
CA THR A 46 11.98 -8.89 -0.67
C THR A 46 11.40 -7.53 -1.05
N LYS A 47 11.24 -7.30 -2.35
CA LYS A 47 10.55 -6.17 -2.97
C LYS A 47 9.42 -6.72 -3.83
N SER A 48 8.22 -6.81 -3.28
CA SER A 48 7.06 -7.29 -4.02
C SER A 48 6.49 -6.20 -4.93
N THR A 49 5.95 -6.58 -6.08
CA THR A 49 5.02 -5.72 -6.82
C THR A 49 3.75 -5.53 -6.00
N PHE A 50 3.32 -4.28 -5.84
CA PHE A 50 2.01 -3.93 -5.31
C PHE A 50 1.08 -3.57 -6.47
N ASN A 51 -0.06 -4.26 -6.53
CA ASN A 51 -1.03 -4.19 -7.60
C ASN A 51 -2.16 -3.20 -7.30
N ASP A 52 -2.42 -2.92 -6.02
CA ASP A 52 -3.52 -2.05 -5.59
C ASP A 52 -3.18 -1.37 -4.25
N VAL A 53 -3.69 -0.15 -4.05
CA VAL A 53 -3.58 0.59 -2.79
C VAL A 53 -4.92 1.25 -2.45
N HIS A 54 -5.33 1.18 -1.18
CA HIS A 54 -6.60 1.77 -0.76
C HIS A 54 -6.48 2.44 0.61
N TYR A 55 -6.93 3.69 0.69
CA TYR A 55 -7.09 4.44 1.92
C TYR A 55 -8.33 3.96 2.69
N VAL A 56 -8.15 3.68 3.98
CA VAL A 56 -9.24 3.39 4.92
C VAL A 56 -9.64 4.66 5.68
N THR A 57 -8.65 5.47 6.04
CA THR A 57 -8.78 6.79 6.67
C THR A 57 -7.63 7.68 6.20
N ALA A 58 -7.58 8.95 6.63
CA ALA A 58 -6.49 9.87 6.30
C ALA A 58 -5.10 9.34 6.66
N THR A 59 -5.02 8.44 7.65
CA THR A 59 -3.76 7.92 8.18
C THR A 59 -3.59 6.42 7.94
N VAL A 60 -4.65 5.69 7.65
CA VAL A 60 -4.60 4.23 7.47
C VAL A 60 -4.82 3.90 6.00
N ALA A 61 -3.89 3.16 5.41
CA ALA A 61 -4.02 2.61 4.06
C ALA A 61 -3.38 1.23 3.98
N TYR A 62 -3.79 0.45 2.98
CA TYR A 62 -3.26 -0.87 2.68
C TYR A 62 -2.80 -0.93 1.23
N ALA A 63 -1.67 -1.59 0.99
CA ALA A 63 -1.17 -1.93 -0.34
C ALA A 63 -1.09 -3.45 -0.45
N VAL A 64 -1.53 -4.02 -1.57
CA VAL A 64 -1.59 -5.46 -1.78
C VAL A 64 -0.97 -5.85 -3.12
N GLY A 65 -0.45 -7.06 -3.24
CA GLY A 65 0.13 -7.49 -4.50
C GLY A 65 0.65 -8.91 -4.56
N ASP A 66 1.76 -9.08 -5.25
CA ASP A 66 2.28 -10.38 -5.64
C ASP A 66 2.70 -11.24 -4.45
N ARG A 67 2.49 -12.55 -4.58
CA ARG A 67 2.90 -13.56 -3.60
C ARG A 67 2.34 -13.32 -2.19
N GLY A 68 1.13 -12.77 -2.11
CA GLY A 68 0.45 -12.48 -0.86
C GLY A 68 1.03 -11.28 -0.13
N ALA A 69 1.77 -10.41 -0.83
CA ALA A 69 2.27 -9.17 -0.27
C ALA A 69 1.09 -8.30 0.20
N MET A 70 1.17 -7.89 1.46
CA MET A 70 0.26 -6.93 2.05
C MET A 70 1.10 -6.01 2.94
N ALA A 71 0.95 -4.72 2.77
CA ALA A 71 1.57 -3.69 3.61
C ALA A 71 0.50 -2.75 4.14
N LYS A 72 0.74 -2.19 5.31
CA LYS A 72 -0.14 -1.21 5.95
C LYS A 72 0.65 -0.02 6.46
N THR A 73 0.05 1.14 6.33
CA THR A 73 0.48 2.37 7.02
C THR A 73 -0.57 2.78 8.05
N THR A 74 -0.12 3.50 9.08
CA THR A 74 -0.97 4.18 10.07
C THR A 74 -0.60 5.65 10.25
N ASP A 75 0.25 6.19 9.36
CA ASP A 75 0.72 7.58 9.33
C ASP A 75 0.54 8.24 7.95
N GLY A 76 -0.43 7.74 7.18
CA GLY A 76 -0.81 8.27 5.87
C GLY A 76 0.23 7.97 4.79
N GLY A 77 0.98 6.88 4.93
CA GLY A 77 1.94 6.38 3.94
C GLY A 77 3.36 6.92 4.10
N ALA A 78 3.70 7.51 5.24
CA ALA A 78 5.08 7.88 5.52
C ALA A 78 5.92 6.65 5.90
N LEU A 79 5.34 5.72 6.68
CA LEU A 79 5.91 4.42 7.00
C LEU A 79 4.93 3.29 6.67
N TRP A 80 5.48 2.17 6.23
CA TRP A 80 4.74 0.96 5.88
C TRP A 80 5.29 -0.22 6.66
N THR A 81 4.38 -1.10 7.09
CA THR A 81 4.70 -2.35 7.78
C THR A 81 4.12 -3.52 7.01
N PHE A 82 4.90 -4.58 6.86
CA PHE A 82 4.43 -5.82 6.22
C PHE A 82 3.40 -6.53 7.11
N ILE A 83 2.34 -7.04 6.50
CA ILE A 83 1.31 -7.84 7.16
C ILE A 83 1.47 -9.30 6.76
N ASN A 84 1.83 -10.13 7.74
CA ASN A 84 1.74 -11.57 7.59
C ASN A 84 0.27 -11.98 7.52
N ASN A 85 -0.10 -12.67 6.44
CA ASN A 85 -1.47 -13.07 6.17
C ASN A 85 -1.50 -14.50 5.59
N PRO A 86 -2.65 -15.21 5.61
CA PRO A 86 -2.71 -16.60 5.16
C PRO A 86 -2.37 -16.84 3.68
N LEU A 87 -2.41 -15.81 2.84
CA LEU A 87 -2.13 -15.92 1.40
C LEU A 87 -0.64 -15.85 1.08
N PHE A 88 0.15 -15.29 2.00
CA PHE A 88 1.59 -15.13 1.84
C PHE A 88 2.36 -16.46 1.78
N PRO A 89 2.17 -17.44 2.68
CA PRO A 89 2.86 -18.73 2.59
C PRO A 89 2.58 -19.50 1.29
N GLY A 90 1.39 -19.32 0.72
CA GLY A 90 0.98 -19.96 -0.54
C GLY A 90 1.37 -19.19 -1.79
N GLY A 91 2.04 -18.04 -1.65
CA GLY A 91 2.42 -17.16 -2.76
C GLY A 91 1.23 -16.73 -3.61
N LYS A 92 0.05 -16.54 -3.01
CA LYS A 92 -1.18 -16.19 -3.73
C LYS A 92 -1.27 -14.70 -3.91
N ASN A 93 -1.37 -14.24 -5.16
CA ASN A 93 -1.50 -12.81 -5.46
C ASN A 93 -2.79 -12.25 -4.84
N ILE A 94 -2.68 -11.03 -4.32
CA ILE A 94 -3.82 -10.21 -3.93
C ILE A 94 -3.88 -9.07 -4.93
N ASN A 95 -4.88 -9.10 -5.81
CA ASN A 95 -4.95 -8.19 -6.95
C ASN A 95 -5.66 -6.88 -6.62
N ALA A 96 -6.50 -6.88 -5.58
CA ALA A 96 -7.23 -5.70 -5.15
C ALA A 96 -7.52 -5.74 -3.64
N CYS A 97 -7.58 -4.57 -3.01
CA CYS A 97 -8.12 -4.35 -1.69
C CYS A 97 -9.02 -3.13 -1.72
N TRP A 98 -10.15 -3.20 -1.02
CA TRP A 98 -11.06 -2.08 -0.91
C TRP A 98 -11.73 -2.11 0.45
N PHE A 99 -11.94 -0.92 1.01
CA PHE A 99 -12.54 -0.75 2.32
C PHE A 99 -13.72 0.20 2.22
N TRP A 100 -14.84 -0.23 2.79
CA TRP A 100 -16.01 0.63 2.95
C TRP A 100 -15.75 1.64 4.06
N MET A 101 -15.87 2.92 3.74
CA MET A 101 -15.97 3.97 4.76
C MET A 101 -17.43 4.05 5.22
N PRO A 102 -17.77 3.79 6.50
CA PRO A 102 -19.08 4.17 6.98
C PRO A 102 -19.20 5.69 6.87
N ILE A 103 -20.29 6.14 6.24
CA ILE A 103 -20.64 7.56 6.08
C ILE A 103 -20.52 8.23 7.44
N LYS A 104 -19.76 9.32 7.55
CA LYS A 104 -19.95 10.28 8.65
C LYS A 104 -21.26 10.97 8.33
N ASP A 105 -22.34 10.49 8.91
CA ASP A 105 -23.59 11.23 8.91
C ASP A 105 -23.26 12.64 9.43
N ILE A 106 -23.50 13.63 8.56
CA ILE A 106 -23.43 15.06 8.87
C ILE A 106 -24.70 15.43 9.63
#